data_AF-A0A965D1L9-F1
#
_entry.id   AF-A0A965D1L9-F1
#
_cell.length_a   1.000
_cell.length_b   1.000
_cell.length_c   1.000
_cell.angle_alpha   90.00
_cell.angle_beta   90.00
_cell.angle_gamma   90.00
#
_symmetry.space_group_name_H-M   'P 1'
#
loop_
_entity.id
_entity.type
_entity.pdbx_description
1 polymer ?
#
loop_
_entity_poly.entity_id
_entity_poly.type
_entity_poly.pdbx_seq_one_letter_code
_entity_poly.pdbx_strand_id
1 'polypeptide(L)'
;LLSRVAGLIADRARAKGIEVIVDTDHLPETLCGDATRLSQALLNLLGNAVKFTERGTVTLDAEVLEKQDDNLLARFTVRDTGIGIAPDRLGHLFNAFEQADASITRRFGGTGLGLAITRHIAALMGGEVGVESTPGSGSTFWFTARLQIAAAEDAPVKPLFNEQRVLIVDDLPLALTAISQMLQALGLRVDTAGTGVDALEKIRAADKAGTPYAAVLCDWRMPGMDGVEVARRMDSLGLAQMPGRVLITAFDNDAMWRQSRAAGFDAVMIKPLTRDILGETLGELLHTAAPETENAPLQVIEGKLRARARGMRILLAEDNPVNQEVAAELLNGVDITPDVAADGRQALEMASSRHYDLILMDVQMPEVSPLHFEHNMRYLMRWFIRKFVTSLVEM
;
A
#
# COMPACT_ATOMS: atom_id res chain seq x y z
N LEU A 1 7.73 -0.76 4.45
CA LEU A 1 8.09 -2.15 4.07
C LEU A 1 6.86 -3.02 3.81
N LEU A 2 5.93 -3.11 4.77
CA LEU A 2 4.76 -4.01 4.68
C LEU A 2 3.85 -3.66 3.50
N SER A 3 3.60 -2.36 3.26
CA SER A 3 2.88 -1.87 2.06
C SER A 3 3.48 -2.40 0.75
N ARG A 4 4.80 -2.30 0.57
CA ARG A 4 5.50 -2.84 -0.61
C ARG A 4 5.31 -4.34 -0.76
N VAL A 5 5.43 -5.09 0.33
CA VAL A 5 5.28 -6.56 0.31
C VAL A 5 3.84 -6.96 -0.05
N ALA A 6 2.84 -6.27 0.48
CA ALA A 6 1.45 -6.50 0.13
C ALA A 6 1.16 -6.14 -1.33
N GLY A 7 1.70 -5.03 -1.83
CA GLY A 7 1.59 -4.60 -3.23
C GLY A 7 2.14 -5.63 -4.23
N LEU A 8 3.28 -6.27 -3.92
CA LEU A 8 3.88 -7.31 -4.77
C LEU A 8 3.01 -8.57 -4.94
N ILE A 9 2.08 -8.81 -4.01
CA ILE A 9 1.16 -9.95 -4.04
C ILE A 9 -0.23 -9.55 -4.58
N ALA A 10 -0.54 -8.25 -4.60
CA ALA A 10 -1.83 -7.71 -4.96
C ALA A 10 -2.32 -8.18 -6.35
N ASP A 11 -1.46 -8.15 -7.37
CA ASP A 11 -1.84 -8.55 -8.74
C ASP A 11 -2.25 -10.03 -8.82
N ARG A 12 -1.53 -10.90 -8.11
CA ARG A 12 -1.84 -12.35 -8.07
C ARG A 12 -3.14 -12.61 -7.32
N ALA A 13 -3.37 -11.91 -6.21
CA ALA A 13 -4.61 -12.02 -5.44
C ALA A 13 -5.80 -11.52 -6.26
N ARG A 14 -5.66 -10.35 -6.90
CA ARG A 14 -6.64 -9.73 -7.79
C ARG A 14 -7.02 -10.62 -8.96
N ALA A 15 -6.04 -11.27 -9.61
CA ALA A 15 -6.29 -12.21 -10.70
C ALA A 15 -7.18 -13.40 -10.28
N LYS A 16 -7.15 -13.77 -8.99
CA LYS A 16 -8.03 -14.79 -8.41
C LYS A 16 -9.30 -14.24 -7.77
N GLY A 17 -9.46 -12.91 -7.70
CA GLY A 17 -10.53 -12.27 -6.93
C GLY A 17 -10.43 -12.51 -5.43
N ILE A 18 -9.20 -12.63 -4.91
CA ILE A 18 -8.90 -12.75 -3.48
C ILE A 18 -8.70 -11.35 -2.92
N GLU A 19 -9.37 -11.07 -1.81
CA GLU A 19 -9.21 -9.82 -1.08
C GLU A 19 -7.96 -9.86 -0.20
N VAL A 20 -7.12 -8.83 -0.27
CA VAL A 20 -5.94 -8.70 0.58
C VAL A 20 -6.15 -7.58 1.57
N ILE A 21 -6.09 -7.91 2.87
CA ILE A 21 -6.24 -6.97 3.98
C ILE A 21 -4.90 -6.88 4.69
N VAL A 22 -4.44 -5.67 4.98
CA VAL A 22 -3.24 -5.43 5.79
C VAL A 22 -3.72 -4.76 7.06
N ASP A 23 -3.32 -5.26 8.21
CA ASP A 23 -3.69 -4.75 9.53
C ASP A 23 -2.45 -4.78 10.43
N THR A 24 -1.60 -3.77 10.32
CA THR A 24 -0.27 -3.77 10.96
C THR A 24 -0.07 -2.57 11.87
N ASP A 25 -1.17 -1.90 12.19
CA ASP A 25 -1.21 -0.60 12.85
C ASP A 25 -0.93 -0.68 14.35
N HIS A 26 -0.83 -1.90 14.87
CA HIS A 26 -0.41 -2.22 16.24
C HIS A 26 1.11 -2.20 16.44
N LEU A 27 1.90 -2.10 15.36
CA LEU A 27 3.35 -1.96 15.44
C LEU A 27 3.79 -0.49 15.54
N PRO A 28 4.94 -0.19 16.20
CA PRO A 28 5.57 1.11 16.10
C PRO A 28 5.89 1.47 14.64
N GLU A 29 5.81 2.76 14.29
CA GLU A 29 5.97 3.23 12.90
C GLU A 29 7.33 2.89 12.30
N THR A 30 8.41 3.05 13.08
CA THR A 30 9.77 2.81 12.61
C THR A 30 10.45 1.77 13.47
N LEU A 31 10.86 0.67 12.83
CA LEU A 31 11.57 -0.44 13.42
C LEU A 31 12.90 -0.67 12.68
N CYS A 32 13.94 -0.93 13.46
CA CYS A 32 15.27 -1.32 13.01
C CYS A 32 15.41 -2.86 13.05
N GLY A 33 15.84 -3.43 11.93
CA GLY A 33 16.07 -4.87 11.78
C GLY A 33 16.49 -5.24 10.36
N ASP A 34 16.55 -6.53 10.06
CA ASP A 34 16.88 -7.02 8.71
C ASP A 34 15.65 -6.97 7.79
N ALA A 35 15.45 -5.81 7.15
CA ALA A 35 14.33 -5.55 6.24
C ALA A 35 14.24 -6.56 5.08
N THR A 36 15.38 -7.05 4.58
CA THR A 36 15.43 -7.97 3.44
C THR A 36 14.92 -9.34 3.85
N ARG A 37 15.44 -9.89 4.96
CA ARG A 37 14.99 -11.18 5.50
C ARG A 37 13.51 -11.12 5.91
N LEU A 38 13.09 -10.04 6.56
CA LEU A 38 11.70 -9.84 6.95
C LEU A 38 10.77 -9.85 5.72
N SER A 39 11.13 -9.11 4.67
CA SER A 39 10.38 -9.07 3.41
C SER A 39 10.30 -10.46 2.77
N GLN A 40 11.40 -11.23 2.79
CA GLN A 40 11.45 -12.58 2.24
C GLN A 40 10.53 -13.56 3.00
N ALA A 41 10.53 -13.52 4.33
CA ALA A 41 9.64 -14.34 5.15
C ALA A 41 8.16 -14.02 4.87
N LEU A 42 7.80 -12.73 4.80
CA LEU A 42 6.44 -12.27 4.53
C LEU A 42 5.96 -12.63 3.12
N LEU A 43 6.76 -12.36 2.09
CA LEU A 43 6.42 -12.67 0.69
C LEU A 43 6.14 -14.16 0.49
N ASN A 44 6.84 -15.00 1.23
CA ASN A 44 6.68 -16.44 1.19
C ASN A 44 5.38 -16.90 1.85
N LEU A 45 5.06 -16.37 3.05
CA LEU A 45 3.77 -16.66 3.69
C LEU A 45 2.59 -16.15 2.86
N LEU A 46 2.64 -14.89 2.40
CA LEU A 46 1.61 -14.29 1.56
C LEU A 46 1.48 -14.98 0.20
N GLY A 47 2.60 -15.36 -0.41
CA GLY A 47 2.63 -16.11 -1.65
C GLY A 47 1.95 -17.47 -1.51
N ASN A 48 2.17 -18.17 -0.39
CA ASN A 48 1.50 -19.44 -0.09
C ASN A 48 0.00 -19.23 0.16
N ALA A 49 -0.38 -18.22 0.95
CA ALA A 49 -1.79 -17.88 1.20
C ALA A 49 -2.54 -17.65 -0.11
N VAL A 50 -2.06 -16.75 -0.97
CA VAL A 50 -2.70 -16.47 -2.28
C VAL A 50 -2.67 -17.69 -3.20
N LYS A 51 -1.63 -18.52 -3.13
CA LYS A 51 -1.53 -19.75 -3.92
C LYS A 51 -2.61 -20.77 -3.55
N PHE A 52 -2.87 -20.99 -2.26
CA PHE A 52 -3.76 -22.04 -1.76
C PHE A 52 -5.19 -21.57 -1.45
N THR A 53 -5.45 -20.27 -1.51
CA THR A 53 -6.79 -19.71 -1.57
C THR A 53 -7.26 -19.66 -3.03
N GLU A 54 -8.46 -20.15 -3.30
CA GLU A 54 -9.11 -20.03 -4.61
C GLU A 54 -10.01 -18.80 -4.68
N ARG A 55 -10.76 -18.53 -3.60
CA ARG A 55 -11.62 -17.36 -3.39
C ARG A 55 -11.65 -17.03 -1.91
N GLY A 56 -11.91 -15.77 -1.56
CA GLY A 56 -12.02 -15.32 -0.17
C GLY A 56 -11.00 -14.25 0.15
N THR A 57 -10.48 -14.28 1.37
CA THR A 57 -9.59 -13.25 1.93
C THR A 57 -8.23 -13.81 2.33
N VAL A 58 -7.23 -12.94 2.27
CA VAL A 58 -5.91 -13.10 2.86
C VAL A 58 -5.62 -11.87 3.71
N THR A 59 -5.29 -12.06 4.98
CA THR A 59 -5.00 -10.98 5.94
C THR A 59 -3.56 -11.05 6.38
N LEU A 60 -2.82 -9.95 6.25
CA LEU A 60 -1.53 -9.73 6.90
C LEU A 60 -1.76 -8.93 8.18
N ASP A 61 -1.44 -9.52 9.31
CA ASP A 61 -1.54 -8.90 10.63
C ASP A 61 -0.16 -8.82 11.31
N ALA A 62 0.02 -7.85 12.20
CA ALA A 62 1.21 -7.79 13.04
C ALA A 62 0.96 -7.20 14.43
N GLU A 63 1.54 -7.83 15.45
CA GLU A 63 1.36 -7.44 16.85
C GLU A 63 2.68 -7.52 17.64
N VAL A 64 2.75 -6.79 18.76
CA VAL A 64 3.88 -6.84 19.71
C VAL A 64 3.60 -7.86 20.81
N LEU A 65 4.39 -8.93 20.88
CA LEU A 65 4.26 -9.95 21.93
C LEU A 65 5.03 -9.59 23.19
N GLU A 66 6.22 -9.03 23.03
CA GLU A 66 7.10 -8.61 24.12
C GLU A 66 7.70 -7.25 23.79
N LYS A 67 7.85 -6.39 24.81
CA LYS A 67 8.57 -5.12 24.70
C LYS A 67 9.47 -4.96 25.93
N GLN A 68 10.76 -4.74 25.70
CA GLN A 68 11.78 -4.48 26.71
C GLN A 68 12.70 -3.37 26.20
N ASP A 69 12.68 -2.22 26.87
CA ASP A 69 13.37 -1.00 26.41
C ASP A 69 13.00 -0.69 24.95
N ASP A 70 14.01 -0.55 24.09
CA ASP A 70 13.85 -0.36 22.65
C ASP A 70 13.73 -1.68 21.88
N ASN A 71 13.80 -2.84 22.52
CA ASN A 71 13.66 -4.12 21.84
C ASN A 71 12.22 -4.64 21.95
N LEU A 72 11.72 -5.22 20.85
CA LEU A 72 10.43 -5.89 20.84
C LEU A 72 10.49 -7.22 20.10
N LEU A 73 9.59 -8.12 20.47
CA LEU A 73 9.29 -9.32 19.71
C LEU A 73 7.98 -9.08 18.96
N ALA A 74 8.06 -8.88 17.65
CA ALA A 74 6.88 -8.74 16.80
C ALA A 74 6.45 -10.10 16.26
N ARG A 75 5.16 -10.39 16.27
CA ARG A 75 4.57 -11.50 15.53
C ARG A 75 3.95 -10.97 14.25
N PHE A 76 4.34 -11.56 13.12
CA PHE A 76 3.70 -11.33 11.83
C PHE A 76 2.86 -12.54 11.47
N THR A 77 1.59 -12.31 11.18
CA THR A 77 0.59 -13.34 10.95
C THR A 77 0.01 -13.18 9.55
N VAL A 78 -0.05 -14.28 8.79
CA VAL A 78 -0.76 -14.35 7.51
C VAL A 78 -1.88 -15.37 7.65
N ARG A 79 -3.13 -14.87 7.57
CA ARG A 79 -4.34 -15.69 7.60
C ARG A 79 -4.94 -15.79 6.22
N ASP A 80 -5.32 -16.99 5.81
CA ASP A 80 -5.99 -17.27 4.54
C ASP A 80 -7.27 -18.06 4.77
N THR A 81 -8.21 -17.96 3.84
CA THR A 81 -9.49 -18.69 3.83
C THR A 81 -9.49 -19.83 2.81
N GLY A 82 -8.30 -20.36 2.48
CA GLY A 82 -8.10 -21.40 1.49
C GLY A 82 -8.47 -22.80 1.96
N ILE A 83 -7.90 -23.81 1.30
CA ILE A 83 -8.25 -25.23 1.49
C ILE A 83 -7.96 -25.76 2.91
N GLY A 84 -7.15 -25.06 3.70
CA GLY A 84 -6.65 -25.55 4.98
C GLY A 84 -5.76 -26.78 4.85
N ILE A 85 -5.26 -27.26 5.98
CA ILE A 85 -4.25 -28.33 6.07
C ILE A 85 -4.67 -29.32 7.15
N ALA A 86 -4.52 -30.60 6.84
CA ALA A 86 -4.85 -31.69 7.77
C ALA A 86 -3.85 -31.72 8.95
N PRO A 87 -4.32 -32.04 10.19
CA PRO A 87 -3.50 -31.96 11.41
C PRO A 87 -2.21 -32.81 11.36
N ASP A 88 -2.26 -33.96 10.70
CA ASP A 88 -1.14 -34.89 10.51
C ASP A 88 0.01 -34.28 9.70
N ARG A 89 -0.26 -33.26 8.89
CA ARG A 89 0.75 -32.59 8.07
C ARG A 89 1.39 -31.37 8.75
N LEU A 90 0.78 -30.82 9.80
CA LEU A 90 1.20 -29.54 10.40
C LEU A 90 2.61 -29.57 10.97
N GLY A 91 2.98 -30.65 11.67
CA GLY A 91 4.30 -30.78 12.32
C GLY A 91 5.49 -30.82 11.35
N HIS A 92 5.20 -31.00 10.07
CA HIS A 92 6.16 -31.27 9.00
C HIS A 92 6.33 -30.09 8.03
N LEU A 93 5.40 -29.13 8.02
CA LEU A 93 5.36 -28.07 7.01
C LEU A 93 6.61 -27.18 6.94
N PHE A 94 7.33 -27.03 8.05
CA PHE A 94 8.52 -26.19 8.11
C PHE A 94 9.82 -26.94 7.79
N ASN A 95 9.78 -28.25 7.54
CA ASN A 95 10.97 -29.00 7.16
C ASN A 95 11.30 -28.82 5.68
N ALA A 96 12.58 -28.87 5.36
CA ALA A 96 13.03 -28.72 3.98
C ALA A 96 12.52 -29.89 3.14
N PHE A 97 11.97 -29.57 1.95
CA PHE A 97 11.49 -30.55 0.97
C PHE A 97 10.25 -31.36 1.38
N GLU A 98 9.63 -31.09 2.53
CA GLU A 98 8.34 -31.69 2.87
C GLU A 98 7.22 -30.96 2.13
N GLN A 99 6.48 -31.70 1.29
CA GLN A 99 5.38 -31.19 0.48
C GLN A 99 4.12 -31.95 0.83
N ALA A 100 3.03 -31.22 1.10
CA ALA A 100 1.78 -31.80 1.58
C ALA A 100 1.19 -32.85 0.60
N ASP A 101 1.36 -32.73 -0.72
CA ASP A 101 0.79 -33.72 -1.65
C ASP A 101 1.50 -33.77 -3.02
N ALA A 102 1.77 -34.99 -3.53
CA ALA A 102 2.33 -35.23 -4.86
C ALA A 102 1.32 -34.94 -6.00
N SER A 103 0.03 -34.83 -5.67
CA SER A 103 -1.05 -34.48 -6.60
C SER A 103 -1.21 -32.97 -6.79
N ILE A 104 -0.98 -32.18 -5.73
CA ILE A 104 -1.06 -30.71 -5.71
C ILE A 104 0.13 -30.07 -6.44
N THR A 105 1.29 -30.74 -6.46
CA THR A 105 2.51 -30.29 -7.15
C THR A 105 2.33 -30.13 -8.65
N ARG A 106 1.54 -30.99 -9.30
CA ARG A 106 1.25 -30.90 -10.74
C ARG A 106 0.39 -29.69 -11.11
N ARG A 107 -0.39 -29.16 -10.16
CA ARG A 107 -1.34 -28.07 -10.40
C ARG A 107 -0.85 -26.72 -9.88
N PHE A 108 0.05 -26.68 -8.90
CA PHE A 108 0.41 -25.43 -8.21
C PHE A 108 1.90 -25.14 -7.98
N GLY A 109 2.86 -25.99 -8.40
CA GLY A 109 4.30 -25.67 -8.51
C GLY A 109 4.99 -25.06 -7.27
N GLY A 110 5.96 -25.75 -6.66
CA GLY A 110 6.76 -25.17 -5.58
C GLY A 110 7.95 -26.04 -5.19
N THR A 111 9.03 -25.42 -4.74
CA THR A 111 10.27 -26.11 -4.33
C THR A 111 10.15 -26.80 -2.96
N GLY A 112 9.07 -26.52 -2.19
CA GLY A 112 8.95 -26.98 -0.81
C GLY A 112 9.94 -26.34 0.17
N LEU A 113 10.73 -25.36 -0.29
CA LEU A 113 11.76 -24.69 0.52
C LEU A 113 11.24 -23.45 1.24
N GLY A 114 10.10 -22.90 0.80
CA GLY A 114 9.55 -21.66 1.34
C GLY A 114 9.46 -21.69 2.86
N LEU A 115 8.60 -22.52 3.45
CA LEU A 115 8.40 -22.50 4.89
C LEU A 115 9.67 -22.84 5.68
N ALA A 116 10.55 -23.69 5.15
CA ALA A 116 11.86 -23.95 5.73
C ALA A 116 12.76 -22.70 5.77
N ILE A 117 12.75 -21.88 4.72
CA ILE A 117 13.44 -20.59 4.68
C ILE A 117 12.83 -19.62 5.70
N THR A 118 11.49 -19.55 5.81
CA THR A 118 10.83 -18.71 6.82
C THR A 118 11.25 -19.11 8.24
N ARG A 119 11.32 -20.42 8.54
CA ARG A 119 11.83 -20.91 9.84
C ARG A 119 13.28 -20.48 10.08
N HIS A 120 14.14 -20.63 9.08
CA HIS A 120 15.53 -20.22 9.21
C HIS A 120 15.69 -18.71 9.45
N ILE A 121 14.92 -17.90 8.72
CA ILE A 121 14.90 -16.44 8.89
C ILE A 121 14.42 -16.06 10.30
N ALA A 122 13.31 -16.64 10.76
CA ALA A 122 12.78 -16.37 12.11
C ALA A 122 13.83 -16.69 13.18
N ALA A 123 14.49 -17.84 13.07
CA ALA A 123 15.56 -18.23 14.00
C ALA A 123 16.75 -17.25 13.97
N LEU A 124 17.18 -16.79 12.78
CA LEU A 124 18.22 -15.76 12.64
C LEU A 124 17.81 -14.42 13.26
N MET A 125 16.51 -14.13 13.31
CA MET A 125 15.94 -12.93 13.93
C MET A 125 15.53 -13.16 15.40
N GLY A 126 15.98 -14.26 16.02
CA GLY A 126 15.72 -14.55 17.43
C GLY A 126 14.25 -14.85 17.75
N GLY A 127 13.50 -15.35 16.76
CA GLY A 127 12.10 -15.72 16.87
C GLY A 127 11.82 -17.15 16.40
N GLU A 128 10.53 -17.43 16.24
CA GLU A 128 9.97 -18.75 16.00
C GLU A 128 8.93 -18.69 14.87
N VAL A 129 8.42 -19.85 14.46
CA VAL A 129 7.36 -19.96 13.46
C VAL A 129 6.25 -20.86 13.97
N GLY A 130 5.06 -20.68 13.44
CA GLY A 130 3.97 -21.61 13.70
C GLY A 130 2.87 -21.56 12.65
N VAL A 131 1.95 -22.51 12.80
CA VAL A 131 0.84 -22.72 11.89
C VAL A 131 -0.34 -23.28 12.65
N GLU A 132 -1.51 -22.73 12.37
CA GLU A 132 -2.81 -23.24 12.79
C GLU A 132 -3.66 -23.39 11.52
N SER A 133 -4.25 -24.56 11.29
CA SER A 133 -5.06 -24.76 10.09
C SER A 133 -6.12 -25.82 10.32
N THR A 134 -7.26 -25.64 9.66
CA THR A 134 -8.36 -26.62 9.67
C THR A 134 -8.79 -26.86 8.22
N PRO A 135 -8.86 -28.12 7.75
CA PRO A 135 -9.30 -28.42 6.38
C PRO A 135 -10.65 -27.75 6.07
N GLY A 136 -10.71 -27.02 4.95
CA GLY A 136 -11.89 -26.30 4.49
C GLY A 136 -12.13 -24.93 5.13
N SER A 137 -11.36 -24.54 6.15
CA SER A 137 -11.53 -23.27 6.87
C SER A 137 -10.35 -22.30 6.71
N GLY A 138 -9.33 -22.68 5.96
CA GLY A 138 -8.12 -21.88 5.76
C GLY A 138 -7.00 -22.16 6.77
N SER A 139 -5.99 -21.30 6.76
CA SER A 139 -4.79 -21.43 7.61
C SER A 139 -4.36 -20.09 8.18
N THR A 140 -3.67 -20.13 9.32
CA THR A 140 -2.98 -19.01 9.94
C THR A 140 -1.53 -19.42 10.10
N PHE A 141 -0.65 -18.81 9.31
CA PHE A 141 0.79 -18.96 9.43
C PHE A 141 1.37 -17.74 10.13
N TRP A 142 2.35 -17.93 10.99
CA TRP A 142 3.00 -16.81 11.66
C TRP A 142 4.50 -17.06 11.85
N PHE A 143 5.23 -15.96 12.01
CA PHE A 143 6.59 -15.98 12.52
C PHE A 143 6.82 -14.80 13.44
N THR A 144 7.77 -14.93 14.36
CA THR A 144 8.22 -13.84 15.22
C THR A 144 9.60 -13.36 14.83
N ALA A 145 9.86 -12.08 15.08
CA ALA A 145 11.14 -11.45 14.84
C ALA A 145 11.45 -10.45 15.96
N ARG A 146 12.68 -10.51 16.49
CA ARG A 146 13.19 -9.46 17.39
C ARG A 146 13.60 -8.26 16.55
N LEU A 147 13.03 -7.11 16.87
CA LEU A 147 13.24 -5.83 16.21
C LEU A 147 13.53 -4.77 17.26
N GLN A 148 14.22 -3.72 16.86
CA GLN A 148 14.46 -2.57 17.72
C GLN A 148 13.56 -1.41 17.28
N ILE A 149 12.96 -0.69 18.22
CA ILE A 149 12.25 0.56 17.96
C ILE A 149 13.31 1.59 17.61
N ALA A 150 13.16 2.24 16.46
CA ALA A 150 14.03 3.36 16.14
C ALA A 150 13.78 4.47 17.17
N ALA A 151 14.85 5.10 17.68
CA ALA A 151 14.71 6.25 18.55
C ALA A 151 13.81 7.28 17.85
N ALA A 152 12.67 7.59 18.46
CA ALA A 152 11.77 8.59 17.92
C ALA A 152 12.55 9.91 17.87
N GLU A 153 12.56 10.59 16.72
CA GLU A 153 12.64 12.05 16.80
C GLU A 153 11.38 12.48 17.56
N ASP A 154 11.54 13.20 18.67
CA ASP A 154 10.45 13.72 19.54
C ASP A 154 9.58 14.77 18.82
N ALA A 155 9.14 14.48 17.59
CA ALA A 155 8.08 15.19 16.94
C ALA A 155 6.76 14.66 17.53
N PRO A 156 5.96 15.49 18.22
CA PRO A 156 4.62 15.07 18.57
C PRO A 156 3.88 14.73 17.27
N VAL A 157 3.47 13.47 17.12
CA VAL A 157 2.59 13.03 16.03
C VAL A 157 1.27 13.77 16.24
N LYS A 158 1.15 14.96 15.63
CA LYS A 158 -0.10 15.69 15.62
C LYS A 158 -1.08 14.83 14.82
N PRO A 159 -2.31 14.58 15.33
CA PRO A 159 -3.32 13.91 14.52
C PRO A 159 -3.47 14.69 13.22
N LEU A 160 -3.27 14.00 12.10
CA LEU A 160 -3.26 14.61 10.77
C LEU A 160 -4.61 15.26 10.45
N PHE A 161 -5.68 14.73 11.05
CA PHE A 161 -7.03 15.23 10.89
C PHE A 161 -7.65 15.58 12.25
N ASN A 162 -8.20 16.79 12.38
CA ASN A 162 -8.81 17.31 13.61
C ASN A 162 -10.17 16.65 13.92
N GLU A 163 -10.21 15.35 14.21
CA GLU A 163 -11.42 14.57 14.55
C GLU A 163 -12.55 14.63 13.50
N GLN A 164 -12.21 14.91 12.24
CA GLN A 164 -13.20 14.94 11.16
C GLN A 164 -13.89 13.57 11.03
N ARG A 165 -15.19 13.61 10.73
CA ARG A 165 -16.00 12.39 10.58
C ARG A 165 -15.86 11.83 9.18
N VAL A 166 -15.60 10.54 9.08
CA VAL A 166 -15.58 9.81 7.81
C VAL A 166 -16.48 8.58 7.90
N LEU A 167 -17.08 8.23 6.78
CA LEU A 167 -17.88 7.01 6.65
C LEU A 167 -17.12 6.05 5.73
N ILE A 168 -16.91 4.81 6.18
CA ILE A 168 -16.45 3.73 5.31
C ILE A 168 -17.61 2.79 4.99
N VAL A 169 -17.72 2.40 3.71
CA VAL A 169 -18.73 1.48 3.19
C VAL A 169 -18.03 0.32 2.49
N ASP A 170 -18.22 -0.89 3.00
CA ASP A 170 -17.67 -2.13 2.43
C ASP A 170 -18.53 -3.31 2.94
N ASP A 171 -18.83 -4.30 2.10
CA ASP A 171 -19.65 -5.46 2.48
C ASP A 171 -18.86 -6.52 3.27
N LEU A 172 -17.53 -6.38 3.33
CA LEU A 172 -16.64 -7.27 4.06
C LEU A 172 -16.33 -6.72 5.48
N PRO A 173 -16.80 -7.38 6.56
CA PRO A 173 -16.60 -6.90 7.93
C PRO A 173 -15.13 -6.76 8.32
N LEU A 174 -14.25 -7.65 7.82
CA LEU A 174 -12.82 -7.58 8.09
C LEU A 174 -12.17 -6.33 7.49
N ALA A 175 -12.60 -5.91 6.29
CA ALA A 175 -12.12 -4.67 5.67
C ALA A 175 -12.59 -3.45 6.46
N LEU A 176 -13.87 -3.42 6.86
CA LEU A 176 -14.40 -2.37 7.72
C LEU A 176 -13.59 -2.23 9.02
N THR A 177 -13.25 -3.33 9.69
CA THR A 177 -12.45 -3.30 10.91
C THR A 177 -11.05 -2.76 10.67
N ALA A 178 -10.31 -3.32 9.71
CA ALA A 178 -8.92 -2.94 9.45
C ALA A 178 -8.80 -1.46 9.02
N ILE A 179 -9.63 -1.02 8.07
CA ILE A 179 -9.57 0.36 7.57
C ILE A 179 -10.05 1.34 8.65
N SER A 180 -11.02 0.96 9.49
CA SER A 180 -11.45 1.82 10.60
C SER A 180 -10.31 2.08 11.59
N GLN A 181 -9.52 1.05 11.92
CA GLN A 181 -8.38 1.22 12.82
C GLN A 181 -7.32 2.15 12.21
N MET A 182 -7.02 2.01 10.91
CA MET A 182 -6.10 2.91 10.21
C MET A 182 -6.57 4.36 10.22
N LEU A 183 -7.84 4.59 9.91
CA LEU A 183 -8.42 5.93 9.90
C LEU A 183 -8.46 6.54 11.31
N GLN A 184 -8.77 5.75 12.34
CA GLN A 184 -8.74 6.20 13.74
C GLN A 184 -7.32 6.55 14.18
N ALA A 185 -6.31 5.78 13.78
CA ALA A 185 -4.90 6.08 14.05
C ALA A 185 -4.44 7.39 13.39
N LEU A 186 -5.06 7.79 12.28
CA LEU A 186 -4.85 9.09 11.64
C LEU A 186 -5.60 10.26 12.34
N GLY A 187 -6.37 9.98 13.40
CA GLY A 187 -7.13 10.98 14.16
C GLY A 187 -8.55 11.24 13.65
N LEU A 188 -9.10 10.40 12.76
CA LEU A 188 -10.46 10.55 12.24
C LEU A 188 -11.49 9.84 13.12
N ARG A 189 -12.73 10.37 13.12
CA ARG A 189 -13.89 9.68 13.69
C ARG A 189 -14.57 8.85 12.60
N VAL A 190 -14.62 7.54 12.79
CA VAL A 190 -15.04 6.61 11.73
C VAL A 190 -16.39 5.98 12.07
N ASP A 191 -17.35 6.13 11.18
CA ASP A 191 -18.54 5.29 11.14
C ASP A 191 -18.40 4.27 10.00
N THR A 192 -19.03 3.10 10.15
CA THR A 192 -18.99 2.03 9.15
C THR A 192 -20.38 1.72 8.61
N ALA A 193 -20.49 1.28 7.36
CA ALA A 193 -21.72 0.76 6.77
C ALA A 193 -21.44 -0.50 5.94
N GLY A 194 -22.25 -1.54 6.14
CA GLY A 194 -22.08 -2.82 5.42
C GLY A 194 -22.77 -2.87 4.06
N THR A 195 -23.59 -1.86 3.73
CA THR A 195 -24.35 -1.81 2.47
C THR A 195 -24.51 -0.36 2.00
N GLY A 196 -24.72 -0.17 0.70
CA GLY A 196 -24.98 1.17 0.14
C GLY A 196 -26.26 1.82 0.69
N VAL A 197 -27.29 1.04 1.05
CA VAL A 197 -28.53 1.58 1.65
C VAL A 197 -28.27 2.15 3.04
N ASP A 198 -27.60 1.39 3.91
CA ASP A 198 -27.20 1.83 5.25
C ASP A 198 -26.29 3.07 5.18
N ALA A 199 -25.38 3.12 4.20
CA ALA A 199 -24.53 4.29 3.97
C ALA A 199 -25.34 5.55 3.65
N LEU A 200 -26.29 5.49 2.71
CA LEU A 200 -27.13 6.63 2.35
C LEU A 200 -28.01 7.10 3.51
N GLU A 201 -28.53 6.17 4.33
CA GLU A 201 -29.29 6.51 5.54
C GLU A 201 -28.44 7.24 6.57
N LYS A 202 -27.22 6.76 6.83
CA LYS A 202 -26.25 7.40 7.74
C LYS A 202 -25.84 8.79 7.25
N ILE A 203 -25.53 8.94 5.97
CA ILE A 203 -25.18 10.23 5.35
C ILE A 203 -26.31 11.24 5.55
N ARG A 204 -27.56 10.85 5.22
CA ARG A 204 -28.73 11.70 5.38
C ARG A 204 -29.00 12.05 6.86
N ALA A 205 -28.83 11.10 7.76
CA ALA A 205 -29.02 11.32 9.20
C ALA A 205 -27.97 12.28 9.77
N ALA A 206 -26.70 12.13 9.38
CA ALA A 206 -25.60 12.98 9.81
C ALA A 206 -25.75 14.42 9.32
N ASP A 207 -26.15 14.61 8.05
CA ASP A 207 -26.44 15.93 7.47
C ASP A 207 -27.60 16.62 8.21
N LYS A 208 -28.71 15.90 8.42
CA LYS A 208 -29.87 16.42 9.18
C LYS A 208 -29.53 16.78 10.63
N ALA A 209 -28.60 16.06 11.24
CA ALA A 209 -28.11 16.32 12.60
C ALA A 209 -27.09 17.47 12.67
N GLY A 210 -26.76 18.12 11.55
CA GLY A 210 -25.75 19.19 11.51
C GLY A 210 -24.32 18.71 11.75
N THR A 211 -24.07 17.42 11.57
CA THR A 211 -22.76 16.78 11.77
C THR A 211 -22.35 15.97 10.53
N PRO A 212 -22.32 16.58 9.32
CA PRO A 212 -22.07 15.86 8.08
C PRO A 212 -20.70 15.17 8.09
N TYR A 213 -20.59 14.11 7.28
CA TYR A 213 -19.29 13.48 7.03
C TYR A 213 -18.42 14.43 6.20
N ALA A 214 -17.12 14.43 6.47
CA ALA A 214 -16.12 15.14 5.68
C ALA A 214 -15.74 14.32 4.44
N ALA A 215 -15.69 12.99 4.55
CA ALA A 215 -15.48 12.07 3.44
C ALA A 215 -16.27 10.77 3.59
N VAL A 216 -16.61 10.16 2.44
CA VAL A 216 -17.19 8.82 2.32
C VAL A 216 -16.24 7.99 1.47
N LEU A 217 -15.69 6.93 2.07
CA LEU A 217 -14.85 5.94 1.41
C LEU A 217 -15.73 4.72 1.10
N CYS A 218 -15.88 4.36 -0.17
CA CYS A 218 -16.82 3.34 -0.58
C CYS A 218 -16.14 2.28 -1.43
N ASP A 219 -16.27 1.01 -1.05
CA ASP A 219 -15.90 -0.09 -1.92
C ASP A 219 -16.74 -0.06 -3.20
N TRP A 220 -16.10 -0.37 -4.31
CA TRP A 220 -16.81 -0.50 -5.57
C TRP A 220 -17.77 -1.69 -5.49
N ARG A 221 -17.28 -2.89 -5.20
CA ARG A 221 -18.00 -4.14 -5.44
C ARG A 221 -18.77 -4.60 -4.22
N MET A 222 -19.90 -3.96 -3.99
CA MET A 222 -20.84 -4.38 -2.96
C MET A 222 -22.10 -5.04 -3.58
N PRO A 223 -22.68 -6.07 -2.92
CA PRO A 223 -23.94 -6.67 -3.35
C PRO A 223 -25.10 -5.67 -3.37
N GLY A 224 -25.91 -5.73 -4.43
CA GLY A 224 -27.12 -4.93 -4.59
C GLY A 224 -26.83 -3.50 -5.06
N MET A 225 -26.22 -2.68 -4.21
CA MET A 225 -25.86 -1.29 -4.53
C MET A 225 -24.34 -1.13 -4.48
N ASP A 226 -23.74 -0.93 -5.65
CA ASP A 226 -22.30 -0.73 -5.79
C ASP A 226 -21.87 0.71 -5.42
N GLY A 227 -20.58 0.94 -5.24
CA GLY A 227 -20.10 2.25 -4.80
C GLY A 227 -20.43 3.39 -5.76
N VAL A 228 -20.49 3.10 -7.07
CA VAL A 228 -20.86 4.08 -8.11
C VAL A 228 -22.33 4.50 -7.95
N GLU A 229 -23.23 3.55 -7.68
CA GLU A 229 -24.64 3.83 -7.42
C GLU A 229 -24.84 4.59 -6.11
N VAL A 230 -24.06 4.29 -5.05
CA VAL A 230 -24.06 5.09 -3.81
C VAL A 230 -23.71 6.55 -4.13
N ALA A 231 -22.60 6.80 -4.83
CA ALA A 231 -22.15 8.14 -5.19
C ALA A 231 -23.20 8.92 -6.02
N ARG A 232 -23.83 8.25 -6.99
CA ARG A 232 -24.91 8.84 -7.80
C ARG A 232 -26.15 9.18 -6.97
N ARG A 233 -26.54 8.31 -6.03
CA ARG A 233 -27.71 8.55 -5.18
C ARG A 233 -27.48 9.65 -4.16
N MET A 234 -26.23 9.85 -3.72
CA MET A 234 -25.87 10.99 -2.85
C MET A 234 -26.20 12.33 -3.50
N ASP A 235 -26.01 12.48 -4.81
CA ASP A 235 -26.37 13.72 -5.54
C ASP A 235 -27.88 14.04 -5.45
N SER A 236 -28.72 13.02 -5.22
CA SER A 236 -30.17 13.17 -5.10
C SER A 236 -30.65 13.38 -3.66
N LEU A 237 -29.76 13.38 -2.66
CA LEU A 237 -30.14 13.53 -1.24
C LEU A 237 -30.38 14.98 -0.82
N GLY A 238 -29.94 15.96 -1.61
CA GLY A 238 -30.09 17.39 -1.26
C GLY A 238 -29.31 17.78 0.00
N LEU A 239 -28.11 17.21 0.18
CA LEU A 239 -27.25 17.44 1.35
C LEU A 239 -26.85 18.92 1.45
N ALA A 240 -26.76 19.45 2.67
CA ALA A 240 -26.27 20.80 2.91
C ALA A 240 -24.77 20.93 2.59
N GLN A 241 -24.01 19.86 2.88
CA GLN A 241 -22.60 19.75 2.55
C GLN A 241 -22.32 18.39 1.90
N MET A 242 -21.77 18.40 0.68
CA MET A 242 -21.35 17.18 0.01
C MET A 242 -20.03 16.69 0.64
N PRO A 243 -19.96 15.45 1.17
CA PRO A 243 -18.70 14.88 1.61
C PRO A 243 -17.79 14.60 0.42
N GLY A 244 -16.47 14.64 0.63
CA GLY A 244 -15.53 14.13 -0.36
C GLY A 244 -15.76 12.64 -0.62
N ARG A 245 -15.82 12.23 -1.88
CA ARG A 245 -16.15 10.86 -2.28
C ARG A 245 -14.89 10.13 -2.73
N VAL A 246 -14.57 9.02 -2.06
CA VAL A 246 -13.43 8.18 -2.43
C VAL A 246 -13.91 6.78 -2.80
N LEU A 247 -13.52 6.31 -3.98
CA LEU A 247 -13.79 4.94 -4.42
C LEU A 247 -12.64 4.03 -3.99
N ILE A 248 -12.93 2.92 -3.33
CA ILE A 248 -11.97 1.86 -3.06
C ILE A 248 -12.21 0.74 -4.07
N THR A 249 -11.15 0.24 -4.69
CA THR A 249 -11.27 -0.74 -5.78
C THR A 249 -10.12 -1.73 -5.76
N ALA A 250 -10.42 -2.97 -6.14
CA ALA A 250 -9.40 -3.98 -6.41
C ALA A 250 -8.80 -3.85 -7.81
N PHE A 251 -9.25 -2.96 -8.69
CA PHE A 251 -8.77 -2.84 -10.08
C PHE A 251 -7.96 -1.57 -10.30
N ASP A 252 -6.92 -1.66 -11.12
CA ASP A 252 -6.16 -0.50 -11.60
C ASP A 252 -6.26 -0.43 -13.13
N ASN A 253 -7.04 0.53 -13.64
CA ASN A 253 -7.21 0.76 -15.08
C ASN A 253 -7.58 2.22 -15.35
N ASP A 254 -6.90 2.89 -16.27
CA ASP A 254 -7.17 4.27 -16.70
C ASP A 254 -8.61 4.51 -17.19
N ALA A 255 -9.24 3.49 -17.78
CA ALA A 255 -10.64 3.57 -18.18
C ALA A 255 -11.58 3.70 -16.96
N MET A 256 -11.24 3.01 -15.85
CA MET A 256 -11.96 3.10 -14.59
C MET A 256 -11.77 4.48 -13.96
N TRP A 257 -10.56 5.03 -13.95
CA TRP A 257 -10.30 6.39 -13.43
C TRP A 257 -11.14 7.47 -14.11
N ARG A 258 -11.34 7.35 -15.42
CA ARG A 258 -12.23 8.25 -16.18
C ARG A 258 -13.71 8.03 -15.80
N GLN A 259 -14.12 6.78 -15.60
CA GLN A 259 -15.48 6.44 -15.21
C GLN A 259 -15.81 6.88 -13.78
N SER A 260 -14.88 6.74 -12.84
CA SER A 260 -15.07 7.14 -11.44
C SER A 260 -15.16 8.66 -11.30
N ARG A 261 -14.34 9.43 -12.02
CA ARG A 261 -14.49 10.89 -12.11
C ARG A 261 -15.84 11.29 -12.72
N ALA A 262 -16.28 10.60 -13.78
CA ALA A 262 -17.60 10.84 -14.36
C ALA A 262 -18.77 10.47 -13.42
N ALA A 263 -18.53 9.56 -12.47
CA ALA A 263 -19.47 9.20 -11.40
C ALA A 263 -19.40 10.12 -10.17
N GLY A 264 -18.53 11.14 -10.19
CA GLY A 264 -18.43 12.16 -9.15
C GLY A 264 -17.41 11.85 -8.04
N PHE A 265 -16.60 10.80 -8.14
CA PHE A 265 -15.55 10.57 -7.14
C PHE A 265 -14.41 11.59 -7.23
N ASP A 266 -13.98 12.07 -6.06
CA ASP A 266 -12.89 13.03 -5.91
C ASP A 266 -11.53 12.32 -5.89
N ALA A 267 -11.49 11.06 -5.44
CA ALA A 267 -10.30 10.20 -5.44
C ALA A 267 -10.66 8.71 -5.65
N VAL A 268 -9.66 7.91 -6.02
CA VAL A 268 -9.74 6.44 -6.06
C VAL A 268 -8.54 5.85 -5.34
N MET A 269 -8.77 4.83 -4.52
CA MET A 269 -7.73 4.07 -3.83
C MET A 269 -7.77 2.60 -4.24
N ILE A 270 -6.59 2.02 -4.41
CA ILE A 270 -6.45 0.64 -4.87
C ILE A 270 -6.11 -0.26 -3.68
N LYS A 271 -6.80 -1.39 -3.57
CA LYS A 271 -6.52 -2.42 -2.56
C LYS A 271 -5.20 -3.15 -2.89
N PRO A 272 -4.37 -3.53 -1.88
CA PRO A 272 -4.61 -3.42 -0.44
C PRO A 272 -4.37 -2.01 0.10
N LEU A 273 -5.25 -1.55 1.00
CA LEU A 273 -5.11 -0.26 1.66
C LEU A 273 -4.13 -0.33 2.83
N THR A 274 -3.37 0.73 3.03
CA THR A 274 -2.47 0.92 4.18
C THR A 274 -2.66 2.32 4.76
N ARG A 275 -2.25 2.52 6.02
CA ARG A 275 -2.29 3.83 6.69
C ARG A 275 -1.68 4.95 5.84
N ASP A 276 -0.53 4.70 5.22
CA ASP A 276 0.16 5.67 4.35
C ASP A 276 -0.72 6.14 3.17
N ILE A 277 -1.34 5.19 2.44
CA ILE A 277 -2.19 5.49 1.27
C ILE A 277 -3.44 6.27 1.71
N LEU A 278 -4.04 5.87 2.84
CA LEU A 278 -5.21 6.54 3.42
C LEU A 278 -4.86 7.98 3.86
N GLY A 279 -3.76 8.15 4.59
CA GLY A 279 -3.31 9.45 5.09
C GLY A 279 -2.97 10.42 3.98
N GLU A 280 -2.29 9.96 2.93
CA GLU A 280 -1.98 10.77 1.75
C GLU A 280 -3.24 11.20 1.00
N THR A 281 -4.10 10.24 0.65
CA THR A 281 -5.31 10.51 -0.15
C THR A 281 -6.28 11.43 0.60
N LEU A 282 -6.51 11.17 1.89
CA LEU A 282 -7.38 12.00 2.71
C LEU A 282 -6.73 13.34 3.06
N GLY A 283 -5.40 13.38 3.14
CA GLY A 283 -4.63 14.61 3.30
C GLY A 283 -4.98 15.59 2.19
N GLU A 284 -4.84 15.15 0.94
CA GLU A 284 -5.18 15.95 -0.24
C GLU A 284 -6.67 16.33 -0.32
N LEU A 285 -7.56 15.41 0.04
CA LEU A 285 -9.01 15.63 -0.05
C LEU A 285 -9.53 16.61 1.02
N LEU A 286 -9.14 16.39 2.27
CA LEU A 286 -9.71 17.06 3.44
C LEU A 286 -9.01 18.36 3.81
N HIS A 287 -7.73 18.54 3.45
CA HIS A 287 -6.99 19.79 3.71
C HIS A 287 -7.24 20.90 2.69
N THR A 288 -8.18 20.70 1.76
CA THR A 288 -8.63 21.72 0.79
C THR A 288 -9.36 22.92 1.45
N ALA A 289 -9.37 23.05 2.78
CA ALA A 289 -10.08 24.11 3.51
C ALA A 289 -9.34 24.69 4.73
N ALA A 290 -7.99 24.69 4.75
CA ALA A 290 -7.20 25.45 5.74
C ALA A 290 -6.59 26.71 5.10
N PRO A 291 -6.48 27.84 5.84
CA PRO A 291 -5.97 29.10 5.31
C PRO A 291 -4.50 28.99 4.90
N GLU A 292 -4.17 29.68 3.81
CA GLU A 292 -2.87 29.79 3.18
C GLU A 292 -1.73 30.10 4.16
N THR A 293 -1.02 29.06 4.61
CA THR A 293 0.42 29.14 4.86
C THR A 293 1.01 27.79 4.47
N GLU A 294 1.78 27.78 3.37
CA GLU A 294 2.57 26.67 2.78
C GLU A 294 2.05 25.93 1.53
N ASN A 295 0.94 26.34 0.90
CA ASN A 295 0.63 25.91 -0.47
C ASN A 295 0.98 26.98 -1.49
N ALA A 296 2.21 26.95 -1.98
CA ALA A 296 2.55 27.65 -3.20
C ALA A 296 1.81 26.99 -4.39
N PRO A 297 1.12 27.74 -5.28
CA PRO A 297 0.49 27.19 -6.48
C PRO A 297 1.46 26.32 -7.29
N LEU A 298 0.96 25.30 -8.02
CA LEU A 298 1.78 24.48 -8.92
C LEU A 298 2.70 25.32 -9.82
N GLN A 299 2.24 26.49 -10.27
CA GLN A 299 3.04 27.46 -11.04
C GLN A 299 4.23 28.06 -10.27
N VAL A 300 4.10 28.22 -8.95
CA VAL A 300 5.19 28.68 -8.06
C VAL A 300 6.17 27.55 -7.76
N ILE A 301 5.69 26.30 -7.64
CA ILE A 301 6.56 25.12 -7.48
C ILE A 301 7.32 24.83 -8.79
N GLU A 302 6.65 24.86 -9.95
CA GLU A 302 7.26 24.82 -11.28
C GLU A 302 8.25 25.96 -11.49
N GLY A 303 7.92 27.19 -11.05
CA GLY A 303 8.83 28.33 -11.07
C GLY A 303 10.08 28.14 -10.21
N LYS A 304 9.94 27.52 -9.02
CA LYS A 304 11.07 27.17 -8.14
C LYS A 304 11.90 26.02 -8.72
N LEU A 305 11.26 25.00 -9.32
CA LEU A 305 11.95 23.91 -10.04
C LEU A 305 12.74 24.46 -11.22
N ARG A 306 12.12 25.28 -12.06
CA ARG A 306 12.79 25.95 -13.19
C ARG A 306 13.97 26.80 -12.75
N ALA A 307 13.86 27.46 -11.59
CA ALA A 307 14.96 28.25 -11.05
C ALA A 307 16.11 27.39 -10.50
N ARG A 308 15.79 26.25 -9.85
CA ARG A 308 16.76 25.38 -9.16
C ARG A 308 17.40 24.34 -10.06
N ALA A 309 16.63 23.79 -11.00
CA ALA A 309 17.03 22.74 -11.91
C ALA A 309 17.54 23.26 -13.27
N ARG A 310 17.68 24.58 -13.43
CA ARG A 310 18.18 25.19 -14.66
C ARG A 310 19.61 24.72 -14.94
N GLY A 311 19.77 23.94 -16.01
CA GLY A 311 21.07 23.41 -16.42
C GLY A 311 21.50 22.13 -15.70
N MET A 312 20.65 21.55 -14.85
CA MET A 312 20.89 20.21 -14.30
C MET A 312 20.83 19.16 -15.41
N ARG A 313 21.76 18.21 -15.39
CA ARG A 313 21.72 17.01 -16.21
C ARG A 313 21.03 15.91 -15.42
N ILE A 314 19.85 15.53 -15.88
CA ILE A 314 19.04 14.48 -15.26
C ILE A 314 19.07 13.24 -16.15
N LEU A 315 19.32 12.07 -15.56
CA LEU A 315 19.15 10.76 -16.20
C LEU A 315 17.84 10.15 -15.73
N LEU A 316 16.99 9.73 -16.66
CA LEU A 316 15.75 8.97 -16.41
C LEU A 316 15.94 7.54 -16.88
N ALA A 317 15.82 6.57 -15.97
CA ALA A 317 15.95 5.15 -16.25
C ALA A 317 14.63 4.43 -15.95
N GLU A 318 13.98 3.92 -17.00
CA GLU A 318 12.64 3.30 -16.94
C GLU A 318 12.55 2.25 -18.05
N ASP A 319 12.04 1.06 -17.75
CA ASP A 319 12.01 -0.07 -18.71
C ASP A 319 10.75 -0.10 -19.59
N ASN A 320 9.74 0.71 -19.26
CA ASN A 320 8.54 0.87 -20.07
C ASN A 320 8.60 2.14 -20.96
N PRO A 321 8.57 2.02 -22.29
CA PRO A 321 8.59 3.15 -23.22
C PRO A 321 7.49 4.20 -22.99
N VAL A 322 6.31 3.78 -22.52
CA VAL A 322 5.20 4.70 -22.22
C VAL A 322 5.53 5.57 -21.00
N ASN A 323 6.10 4.95 -19.97
CA ASN A 323 6.50 5.67 -18.76
C ASN A 323 7.69 6.61 -19.03
N GLN A 324 8.62 6.22 -19.91
CA GLN A 324 9.69 7.10 -20.38
C GLN A 324 9.13 8.36 -21.03
N GLU A 325 8.16 8.22 -21.94
CA GLU A 325 7.53 9.32 -22.66
C GLU A 325 6.82 10.28 -21.69
N VAL A 326 5.99 9.75 -20.79
CA VAL A 326 5.27 10.54 -19.79
C VAL A 326 6.22 11.28 -18.84
N ALA A 327 7.21 10.59 -18.27
CA ALA A 327 8.15 11.21 -17.34
C ALA A 327 9.05 12.24 -18.03
N ALA A 328 9.47 11.99 -19.27
CA ALA A 328 10.21 12.96 -20.08
C ALA A 328 9.36 14.18 -20.43
N GLU A 329 8.09 14.01 -20.80
CA GLU A 329 7.17 15.12 -21.10
C GLU A 329 6.94 16.02 -19.88
N LEU A 330 6.82 15.43 -18.69
CA LEU A 330 6.69 16.18 -17.43
C LEU A 330 7.95 17.01 -17.12
N LEU A 331 9.13 16.44 -17.31
CA LEU A 331 10.40 17.15 -17.14
C LEU A 331 10.58 18.25 -18.19
N ASN A 332 10.19 17.99 -19.44
CA ASN A 332 10.19 19.00 -20.49
C ASN A 332 9.23 20.17 -20.16
N GLY A 333 8.10 19.88 -19.51
CA GLY A 333 7.14 20.90 -19.02
C GLY A 333 7.72 21.90 -18.02
N VAL A 334 8.87 21.59 -17.42
CA VAL A 334 9.63 22.46 -16.51
C VAL A 334 10.99 22.88 -17.07
N ASP A 335 11.14 22.87 -18.41
CA ASP A 335 12.36 23.24 -19.14
C ASP A 335 13.59 22.35 -18.81
N ILE A 336 13.37 21.10 -18.38
CA ILE A 336 14.42 20.12 -18.15
C ILE A 336 14.32 19.00 -19.18
N THR A 337 15.38 18.77 -19.96
CA THR A 337 15.43 17.64 -20.90
C THR A 337 16.27 16.52 -20.30
N PRO A 338 15.65 15.40 -19.89
CA PRO A 338 16.40 14.26 -19.36
C PRO A 338 17.07 13.46 -20.49
N ASP A 339 18.23 12.89 -20.18
CA ASP A 339 18.75 11.74 -20.93
C ASP A 339 17.98 10.48 -20.49
N VAL A 340 17.62 9.59 -21.42
CA VAL A 340 16.76 8.42 -21.13
C VAL A 340 17.55 7.12 -21.30
N ALA A 341 17.43 6.24 -20.32
CA ALA A 341 17.93 4.87 -20.33
C ALA A 341 16.75 3.87 -20.28
N ALA A 342 16.77 2.88 -21.17
CA ALA A 342 15.73 1.86 -21.29
C ALA A 342 15.91 0.66 -20.37
N ASP A 343 17.07 0.55 -19.71
CA ASP A 343 17.36 -0.51 -18.74
C ASP A 343 18.50 -0.10 -17.79
N GLY A 344 18.74 -0.92 -16.77
CA GLY A 344 19.67 -0.59 -15.69
C GLY A 344 21.13 -0.60 -16.13
N ARG A 345 21.46 -1.38 -17.15
CA ARG A 345 22.80 -1.46 -17.71
C ARG A 345 23.11 -0.19 -18.50
N GLN A 346 22.19 0.26 -19.34
CA GLN A 346 22.32 1.50 -20.08
C GLN A 346 22.41 2.69 -19.13
N ALA A 347 21.60 2.70 -18.05
CA ALA A 347 21.65 3.74 -17.03
C ALA A 347 23.03 3.80 -16.35
N LEU A 348 23.62 2.65 -16.02
CA LEU A 348 24.94 2.57 -15.40
C LEU A 348 26.06 3.01 -16.36
N GLU A 349 25.99 2.62 -17.63
CA GLU A 349 26.94 3.05 -18.67
C GLU A 349 26.89 4.56 -18.89
N MET A 350 25.67 5.12 -18.95
CA MET A 350 25.46 6.56 -19.06
C MET A 350 25.98 7.29 -17.82
N ALA A 351 25.67 6.82 -16.61
CA ALA A 351 26.14 7.43 -15.36
C ALA A 351 27.66 7.32 -15.17
N SER A 352 28.29 6.29 -15.72
CA SER A 352 29.75 6.11 -15.66
C SER A 352 30.49 6.96 -16.69
N SER A 353 29.85 7.25 -17.83
CA SER A 353 30.46 8.01 -18.92
C SER A 353 30.17 9.52 -18.88
N ARG A 354 29.14 9.94 -18.14
CA ARG A 354 28.71 11.34 -18.02
C ARG A 354 28.36 11.66 -16.58
N HIS A 355 28.59 12.91 -16.20
CA HIS A 355 28.15 13.42 -14.91
C HIS A 355 26.69 13.87 -14.98
N TYR A 356 25.84 13.25 -14.16
CA TYR A 356 24.48 13.68 -13.89
C TYR A 356 24.36 14.27 -12.49
N ASP A 357 23.52 15.29 -12.36
CA ASP A 357 23.19 15.95 -11.10
C ASP A 357 22.05 15.21 -10.36
N LEU A 358 21.22 14.48 -11.11
CA LEU A 358 20.15 13.63 -10.57
C LEU A 358 19.92 12.42 -11.47
N ILE A 359 19.70 11.25 -10.86
CA ILE A 359 19.30 10.03 -11.59
C ILE A 359 17.96 9.53 -11.02
N LEU A 360 16.94 9.55 -11.86
CA LEU A 360 15.61 9.06 -11.61
C LEU A 360 15.55 7.64 -12.16
N MET A 361 15.28 6.65 -11.32
CA MET A 361 15.38 5.26 -11.73
C MET A 361 14.23 4.43 -11.17
N ASP A 362 13.63 3.61 -12.04
CA ASP A 362 12.65 2.63 -11.63
C ASP A 362 13.31 1.50 -10.82
N VAL A 363 12.66 1.11 -9.73
CA VAL A 363 13.16 0.14 -8.75
C VAL A 363 13.08 -1.29 -9.29
N GLN A 364 12.20 -1.53 -10.26
CA GLN A 364 11.92 -2.86 -10.81
C GLN A 364 12.50 -3.07 -12.21
N MET A 365 13.68 -2.50 -12.50
CA MET A 365 14.34 -2.70 -13.79
C MET A 365 15.08 -4.05 -13.87
N PRO A 366 15.05 -4.74 -15.02
CA PRO A 366 15.90 -5.90 -15.28
C PRO A 366 17.40 -5.53 -15.31
N GLU A 367 18.24 -6.51 -14.99
CA GLU A 367 19.73 -6.49 -15.04
C GLU A 367 20.50 -5.73 -13.93
N VAL A 368 19.98 -4.66 -13.32
CA VAL A 368 20.73 -3.90 -12.29
C VAL A 368 19.84 -3.49 -11.11
N SER A 369 20.24 -3.90 -9.89
CA SER A 369 19.65 -3.39 -8.64
C SER A 369 20.14 -1.96 -8.36
N PRO A 370 19.28 -1.05 -7.85
CA PRO A 370 19.66 0.33 -7.48
C PRO A 370 20.87 0.46 -6.54
N LEU A 371 21.23 -0.63 -5.87
CA LEU A 371 22.36 -0.74 -4.95
C LEU A 371 23.75 -0.74 -5.64
N HIS A 372 23.83 -0.85 -6.97
CA HIS A 372 25.10 -0.87 -7.70
C HIS A 372 25.63 0.52 -8.09
N PHE A 373 24.87 1.59 -7.86
CA PHE A 373 25.32 2.95 -8.12
C PHE A 373 25.99 3.52 -6.85
N GLU A 374 27.25 3.96 -6.96
CA GLU A 374 28.09 4.36 -5.82
C GLU A 374 27.58 5.58 -5.03
N HIS A 375 28.15 5.72 -3.83
CA HIS A 375 27.79 6.50 -2.64
C HIS A 375 27.56 8.03 -2.76
N ASN A 376 27.39 8.62 -3.95
CA ASN A 376 27.18 10.06 -4.12
C ASN A 376 25.98 10.46 -5.01
N MET A 377 25.12 9.51 -5.38
CA MET A 377 23.96 9.79 -6.23
C MET A 377 22.66 9.74 -5.42
N ARG A 378 21.82 10.77 -5.57
CA ARG A 378 20.48 10.84 -4.97
C ARG A 378 19.48 10.12 -5.87
N TYR A 379 18.71 9.18 -5.32
CA TYR A 379 17.70 8.39 -6.03
C TYR A 379 16.28 8.82 -5.67
N LEU A 380 15.39 8.86 -6.66
CA LEU A 380 13.95 9.04 -6.48
C LEU A 380 13.23 7.84 -7.12
N MET A 381 12.54 7.06 -6.29
CA MET A 381 11.81 5.84 -6.67
C MET A 381 10.33 6.18 -6.91
N ARG A 382 9.79 6.00 -8.12
CA ARG A 382 8.38 6.13 -8.55
C ARG A 382 7.39 6.87 -7.60
N TRP A 383 7.02 8.10 -7.96
CA TRP A 383 5.92 8.86 -7.31
C TRP A 383 5.11 9.66 -8.33
N PHE A 384 3.80 9.80 -8.05
CA PHE A 384 2.86 10.63 -8.80
C PHE A 384 3.38 12.07 -9.01
N ILE A 385 3.00 12.62 -10.17
CA ILE A 385 3.39 13.90 -10.79
C ILE A 385 3.53 15.08 -9.80
N ARG A 386 2.71 15.13 -8.76
CA ARG A 386 2.67 16.25 -7.81
C ARG A 386 3.78 16.22 -6.77
N LYS A 387 4.15 15.03 -6.27
CA LYS A 387 5.24 14.85 -5.28
C LYS A 387 6.63 14.90 -5.92
N PHE A 388 6.75 14.50 -7.19
CA PHE A 388 7.98 14.65 -7.97
C PHE A 388 8.48 16.11 -7.96
N VAL A 389 7.55 17.05 -8.16
CA VAL A 389 7.83 18.48 -8.23
C VAL A 389 8.09 19.07 -6.83
N THR A 390 7.44 18.59 -5.77
CA THR A 390 7.71 19.04 -4.40
C THR A 390 9.07 18.56 -3.87
N SER A 391 9.44 17.30 -4.07
CA SER A 391 10.72 16.73 -3.60
C SER A 391 11.95 17.35 -4.28
N LEU A 392 11.82 17.78 -5.55
CA LEU A 392 12.87 18.52 -6.25
C LEU A 392 13.02 19.99 -5.77
N VAL A 393 11.98 20.58 -5.16
CA VAL A 393 12.09 21.93 -4.57
C VAL A 393 12.77 21.90 -3.20
N GLU A 394 12.56 20.84 -2.42
CA GLU A 394 13.11 20.68 -1.07
C GLU A 394 14.59 20.24 -1.05
N MET A 395 15.03 19.47 -2.06
CA MET A 395 16.42 19.01 -2.26
C MET A 395 17.37 20.08 -2.76
#